data_AF-A0A267GLQ9-F1
#
_entry.id   AF-A0A267GLQ9-F1
#
_cell.length_a   1.000
_cell.length_b   1.000
_cell.length_c   1.000
_cell.angle_alpha   90.00
_cell.angle_beta   90.00
_cell.angle_gamma   90.00
#
_symmetry.space_group_name_H-M   'P 1'
#
loop_
_entity.id
_entity.type
_entity.pdbx_description
1 polymer ?
#
loop_
_entity_poly.entity_id
_entity_poly.type
_entity_poly.pdbx_seq_one_letter_code
_entity_poly.pdbx_strand_id
1 'polypeptide(L)'
;PITCLICQGGLNGDSICSAMPACGHVFHRTCLAAWLSCRARPAICPACRTPAPSPPLRLYFSAAGDDEQSDGGEDETAERSAREQRDRRASEQLTRALGALRTEEAGRRLLERQLASTRRRLAQAEADLALADQRAEAKVAGRIRELESLLEVLQPAATTAATAAISDESHAVGSVQQAQQEQLGRLAKELVVRTLSYTSAPPHQSGRRLAQQQQRSRLAIHRDRRFGSRGRGESADEH
;
A
#
# COMPACT_ATOMS: atom_id res chain seq x y z
N PRO A 1 -26.53 27.16 -82.06
CA PRO A 1 -27.20 28.33 -81.41
C PRO A 1 -28.53 27.86 -80.81
N ILE A 2 -28.89 28.33 -79.62
CA ILE A 2 -30.20 28.00 -79.02
C ILE A 2 -31.24 28.95 -79.64
N THR A 3 -32.28 28.40 -80.26
CA THR A 3 -33.29 29.16 -81.02
C THR A 3 -34.69 28.91 -80.49
N CYS A 4 -35.53 29.93 -80.48
CA CYS A 4 -36.93 29.82 -80.11
C CYS A 4 -37.72 29.10 -81.22
N LEU A 5 -38.31 27.94 -80.97
CA LEU A 5 -39.03 27.19 -82.01
C LEU A 5 -40.34 27.84 -82.48
N ILE A 6 -40.81 28.90 -81.80
CA ILE A 6 -42.04 29.61 -82.18
C ILE A 6 -41.74 30.68 -83.25
N CYS A 7 -40.71 31.52 -83.04
CA CYS A 7 -40.35 32.60 -83.96
C CYS A 7 -39.06 32.33 -84.76
N GLN A 8 -38.36 31.23 -84.45
CA GLN A 8 -37.06 30.83 -85.00
C GLN A 8 -35.91 31.82 -84.72
N GLY A 9 -36.13 32.83 -83.87
CA GLY A 9 -35.11 33.78 -83.43
C GLY A 9 -34.14 33.20 -82.39
N GLY A 10 -32.95 33.78 -82.30
CA GLY A 10 -31.92 33.39 -81.33
C GLY A 10 -32.32 33.70 -79.88
N LEU A 11 -31.96 32.80 -78.96
CA LEU A 11 -32.07 32.99 -77.51
C LEU A 11 -30.68 33.33 -76.98
N ASN A 12 -30.38 34.63 -76.83
CA ASN A 12 -29.09 35.16 -76.35
C ASN A 12 -29.21 35.73 -74.92
N GLY A 13 -28.08 36.14 -74.32
CA GLY A 13 -28.02 36.64 -72.93
C GLY A 13 -28.98 37.78 -72.61
N ASP A 14 -29.30 38.62 -73.61
CA ASP A 14 -30.20 39.77 -73.45
C ASP A 14 -31.68 39.43 -73.70
N SER A 15 -31.96 38.22 -74.22
CA SER A 15 -33.32 37.77 -74.50
C SER A 15 -34.05 37.38 -73.23
N ILE A 16 -35.22 37.98 -72.97
CA ILE A 16 -36.12 37.56 -71.89
C ILE A 16 -36.74 36.20 -72.26
N CYS A 17 -36.20 35.14 -71.67
CA CYS A 17 -36.57 33.76 -71.97
C CYS A 17 -37.48 33.15 -70.89
N SER A 18 -38.23 32.13 -71.25
CA SER A 18 -39.02 31.32 -70.32
C SER A 18 -38.98 29.85 -70.69
N ALA A 19 -38.96 28.98 -69.69
CA ALA A 19 -38.89 27.52 -69.83
C ALA A 19 -40.19 26.85 -69.41
N MET A 20 -40.56 25.77 -70.10
CA MET A 20 -41.65 24.90 -69.68
C MET A 20 -41.21 24.02 -68.51
N PRO A 21 -41.88 24.05 -67.34
CA PRO A 21 -41.38 23.39 -66.13
C PRO A 21 -41.38 21.85 -66.22
N ALA A 22 -42.28 21.26 -67.01
CA ALA A 22 -42.36 19.80 -67.15
C ALA A 22 -41.29 19.19 -68.06
N CYS A 23 -40.73 19.97 -69.01
CA CYS A 23 -39.84 19.44 -70.05
C CYS A 23 -38.57 20.28 -70.30
N GLY A 24 -38.41 21.44 -69.65
CA GLY A 24 -37.22 22.29 -69.75
C GLY A 24 -37.06 23.09 -71.05
N HIS A 25 -37.85 22.84 -72.10
CA HIS A 25 -37.76 23.59 -73.36
C HIS A 25 -37.94 25.10 -73.16
N VAL A 26 -37.04 25.88 -73.77
CA VAL A 26 -36.91 27.34 -73.61
C VAL A 26 -37.40 28.08 -74.86
N PHE A 27 -38.11 29.18 -74.63
CA PHE A 27 -38.66 30.06 -75.67
C PHE A 27 -38.52 31.52 -75.23
N HIS A 28 -38.67 32.47 -76.16
CA HIS A 28 -38.89 33.86 -75.75
C HIS A 28 -40.17 33.96 -74.94
N ARG A 29 -40.15 34.74 -73.87
CA ARG A 29 -41.29 34.89 -72.96
C ARG A 29 -42.56 35.31 -73.69
N THR A 30 -42.45 36.26 -74.62
CA THR A 30 -43.58 36.79 -75.40
C THR A 30 -44.15 35.73 -76.33
N CYS A 31 -43.30 34.96 -77.02
CA CYS A 31 -43.71 33.89 -77.90
C CYS A 31 -44.47 32.78 -77.15
N LEU A 32 -43.95 32.34 -76.01
CA LEU A 32 -44.59 31.32 -75.20
C LEU A 32 -45.91 31.81 -74.58
N ALA A 33 -45.94 33.06 -74.09
CA ALA A 33 -47.17 33.66 -73.56
C ALA A 33 -48.27 33.77 -74.62
N ALA A 34 -47.94 34.19 -75.85
CA ALA A 34 -48.89 34.27 -76.96
C ALA A 34 -49.43 32.88 -77.33
N TRP A 35 -48.56 31.87 -77.42
CA TRP A 35 -48.95 30.50 -77.71
C TRP A 35 -49.94 29.92 -76.68
N LEU A 36 -49.68 30.15 -75.40
CA LEU A 36 -50.54 29.69 -74.30
C LEU A 36 -51.84 30.49 -74.16
N SER A 37 -51.89 31.71 -74.69
CA SER A 37 -53.08 32.56 -74.62
C SER A 37 -54.15 32.21 -75.68
N CYS A 38 -53.78 31.42 -76.70
CA CYS A 38 -54.73 30.93 -77.68
C CYS A 38 -55.64 29.84 -77.05
N ARG A 39 -56.96 30.12 -76.97
CA ARG A 39 -58.01 29.24 -76.38
C ARG A 39 -58.03 27.78 -76.87
N ALA A 40 -57.32 27.45 -77.94
CA ALA A 40 -57.26 26.12 -78.53
C ALA A 40 -56.15 25.21 -77.98
N ARG A 41 -55.19 25.73 -77.19
CA ARG A 41 -54.00 24.97 -76.74
C ARG A 41 -53.72 25.20 -75.26
N PRO A 42 -54.36 24.46 -74.33
CA PRO A 42 -54.03 24.54 -72.91
C PRO A 42 -52.57 24.13 -72.68
N ALA A 43 -52.01 24.51 -71.53
CA ALA A 43 -50.60 24.45 -71.11
C ALA A 43 -49.78 23.24 -71.59
N ILE A 44 -49.41 23.25 -72.87
CA ILE A 44 -48.72 22.16 -73.57
C ILE A 44 -47.51 22.76 -74.28
N CYS A 45 -46.35 22.10 -74.14
CA CYS A 45 -45.11 22.56 -74.74
C CYS A 45 -45.21 22.56 -76.28
N PRO A 46 -44.87 23.68 -76.96
CA PRO A 46 -44.83 23.74 -78.43
C PRO A 46 -43.83 22.76 -79.07
N ALA A 47 -42.76 22.41 -78.36
CA ALA A 47 -41.67 21.57 -78.87
C ALA A 47 -41.99 20.07 -78.76
N CYS A 48 -42.35 19.61 -77.56
CA CYS A 48 -42.50 18.17 -77.26
C CYS A 48 -43.92 17.75 -76.90
N ARG A 49 -44.88 18.69 -76.89
CA ARG A 49 -46.28 18.47 -76.54
C ARG A 49 -46.53 17.91 -75.13
N THR A 50 -45.54 17.97 -74.25
CA THR A 50 -45.72 17.63 -72.83
C THR A 50 -46.62 18.66 -72.15
N PRO A 51 -47.70 18.23 -71.46
CA PRO A 51 -48.52 19.15 -70.66
C PRO A 51 -47.74 19.61 -69.42
N ALA A 52 -47.86 20.89 -69.08
CA ALA A 52 -47.31 21.46 -67.87
C ALA A 52 -48.44 22.05 -67.02
N PRO A 53 -48.72 21.51 -65.83
CA PRO A 53 -49.79 22.02 -64.97
C PRO A 53 -49.42 23.34 -64.28
N SER A 54 -48.13 23.70 -64.27
CA SER A 54 -47.60 24.92 -63.67
C SER A 54 -47.19 25.96 -64.71
N PRO A 55 -47.23 27.27 -64.38
CA PRO A 55 -46.89 28.33 -65.31
C PRO A 55 -45.41 28.27 -65.74
N PRO A 56 -45.06 28.80 -66.94
CA PRO A 56 -43.69 28.84 -67.41
C PRO A 56 -42.73 29.58 -66.46
N LEU A 57 -41.52 29.05 -66.30
CA LEU A 57 -40.48 29.63 -65.46
C LEU A 57 -39.71 30.71 -66.22
N ARG A 58 -39.56 31.89 -65.62
CA ARG A 58 -38.74 32.98 -66.19
C ARG A 58 -37.26 32.67 -65.97
N LEU A 59 -36.46 32.78 -67.03
CA LEU A 59 -35.01 32.61 -66.95
C LEU A 59 -34.34 33.97 -66.89
N TYR A 60 -33.36 34.11 -66.00
CA TYR A 60 -32.46 35.25 -65.91
C TYR A 60 -31.05 34.75 -66.15
N PHE A 61 -30.35 35.34 -67.11
CA PHE A 61 -28.93 35.08 -67.33
C PHE A 61 -28.15 36.15 -66.59
N SER A 62 -27.24 35.75 -65.69
CA SER A 62 -26.23 36.69 -65.18
C SER A 62 -25.26 36.96 -66.31
N ALA A 63 -25.50 38.00 -67.10
CA ALA A 63 -24.49 38.53 -68.00
C ALA A 63 -23.29 38.96 -67.12
N ALA A 64 -22.13 38.33 -67.32
CA ALA A 64 -20.89 38.92 -66.84
C ALA A 64 -20.79 40.29 -67.53
N GLY A 65 -20.76 41.35 -66.74
CA GLY A 65 -20.82 42.72 -67.24
C GLY A 65 -19.72 43.00 -68.25
N ASP A 66 -20.03 43.87 -69.20
CA ASP A 66 -19.06 44.46 -70.09
C ASP A 66 -18.00 45.20 -69.27
N ASP A 67 -16.75 44.77 -69.40
CA ASP A 67 -15.58 45.38 -68.78
C ASP A 67 -15.32 46.75 -69.40
N GLU A 68 -15.87 47.82 -68.82
CA GLU A 68 -15.30 49.16 -68.99
C GLU A 68 -13.96 49.20 -68.23
N GLN A 69 -12.88 49.19 -69.01
CA GLN A 69 -11.49 49.28 -68.56
C GLN A 69 -11.29 50.47 -67.58
N SER A 70 -11.13 50.18 -66.29
CA SER A 70 -10.57 51.10 -65.29
C SER A 70 -9.12 50.70 -65.03
N ASP A 71 -8.20 51.61 -65.31
CA ASP A 71 -6.74 51.51 -65.21
C ASP A 71 -6.23 51.47 -63.74
N GLY A 72 -6.77 50.56 -62.93
CA GLY A 72 -6.39 50.37 -61.51
C GLY A 72 -6.08 48.91 -61.14
N GLY A 73 -5.85 48.02 -62.11
CA GLY A 73 -5.87 46.57 -61.94
C GLY A 73 -4.60 45.89 -61.39
N GLU A 74 -3.47 46.58 -61.29
CA GLU A 74 -2.21 45.96 -60.84
C GLU A 74 -2.11 45.84 -59.31
N ASP A 75 -2.66 46.81 -58.56
CA ASP A 75 -2.60 46.81 -57.09
C ASP A 75 -3.60 45.80 -56.48
N GLU A 76 -4.82 45.72 -57.02
CA GLU A 76 -5.81 44.74 -56.55
C GLU A 76 -5.42 43.28 -56.83
N THR A 77 -4.75 43.00 -57.95
CA THR A 77 -4.30 41.65 -58.29
C THR A 77 -3.09 41.21 -57.46
N ALA A 78 -2.19 42.14 -57.14
CA ALA A 78 -1.08 41.93 -56.21
C ALA A 78 -1.59 41.69 -54.78
N GLU A 79 -2.54 42.49 -54.31
CA GLU A 79 -3.18 42.28 -53.00
C GLU A 79 -3.91 40.94 -52.90
N ARG A 80 -4.69 40.57 -53.92
CA ARG A 80 -5.39 39.28 -53.97
C ARG A 80 -4.41 38.11 -53.90
N SER A 81 -3.33 38.17 -54.69
CA SER A 81 -2.26 37.17 -54.68
C SER A 81 -1.55 37.09 -53.33
N ALA A 82 -1.32 38.24 -52.68
CA ALA A 82 -0.72 38.29 -51.35
C ALA A 82 -1.63 37.68 -50.27
N ARG A 83 -2.95 37.91 -50.34
CA ARG A 83 -3.94 37.28 -49.45
C ARG A 83 -3.98 35.77 -49.66
N GLU A 84 -4.06 35.29 -50.89
CA GLU A 84 -4.04 33.86 -51.20
C GLU A 84 -2.74 33.18 -50.74
N GLN A 85 -1.59 33.83 -50.88
CA GLN A 85 -0.33 33.31 -50.36
C GLN A 85 -0.32 33.24 -48.83
N ARG A 86 -0.88 34.24 -48.14
CA ARG A 86 -1.03 34.21 -46.67
C ARG A 86 -1.96 33.08 -46.25
N ASP A 87 -3.09 32.90 -46.91
CA ASP A 87 -4.05 31.83 -46.63
C ASP A 87 -3.43 30.45 -46.88
N ARG A 88 -2.67 30.29 -47.96
CA ARG A 88 -1.94 29.04 -48.24
C ARG A 88 -0.91 28.74 -47.16
N ARG A 89 -0.11 29.74 -46.74
CA ARG A 89 0.86 29.58 -45.63
C ARG A 89 0.17 29.25 -44.32
N ALA A 90 -0.94 29.91 -44.00
CA ALA A 90 -1.73 29.64 -42.80
C ALA A 90 -2.32 28.21 -42.84
N SER A 91 -2.82 27.77 -43.99
CA SER A 91 -3.33 26.41 -44.20
C SER A 91 -2.24 25.36 -44.02
N GLU A 92 -1.04 25.58 -44.56
CA GLU A 92 0.11 24.70 -44.37
C GLU A 92 0.56 24.64 -42.90
N GLN A 93 0.62 25.79 -42.22
CA GLN A 93 0.96 25.86 -40.79
C GLN A 93 -0.07 25.10 -39.95
N LEU A 94 -1.36 25.28 -40.21
CA LEU A 94 -2.43 24.56 -39.53
C LEU A 94 -2.32 23.04 -39.76
N THR A 95 -2.05 22.61 -40.99
CA THR A 95 -1.88 21.20 -41.32
C THR A 95 -0.70 20.58 -40.56
N ARG A 96 0.44 21.29 -40.48
CA ARG A 96 1.60 20.85 -39.69
C ARG A 96 1.27 20.77 -38.20
N ALA A 97 0.59 21.78 -37.66
CA ALA A 97 0.19 21.81 -36.25
C ALA A 97 -0.76 20.66 -35.89
N LEU A 98 -1.76 20.39 -36.72
CA LEU A 98 -2.67 19.24 -36.55
C LEU A 98 -1.92 17.90 -36.64
N GLY A 99 -0.92 17.80 -37.53
CA GLY A 99 -0.03 16.65 -37.61
C GLY A 99 0.73 16.42 -36.29
N ALA A 100 1.33 17.46 -35.73
CA ALA A 100 2.03 17.41 -34.46
C ALA A 100 1.10 16.97 -33.31
N LEU A 101 -0.07 17.59 -33.18
CA LEU A 101 -1.07 17.23 -32.16
C LEU A 101 -1.49 15.75 -32.26
N ARG A 102 -1.69 15.23 -33.47
CA ARG A 102 -2.01 13.80 -33.67
C ARG A 102 -0.87 12.88 -33.20
N THR A 103 0.38 13.26 -33.44
CA THR A 103 1.52 12.47 -32.97
C THR A 103 1.65 12.50 -31.44
N GLU A 104 1.42 13.66 -30.82
CA GLU A 104 1.38 13.79 -29.37
C GLU A 104 0.25 12.98 -28.75
N GLU A 105 -0.95 13.02 -29.33
CA GLU A 105 -2.08 12.20 -28.89
C GLU A 105 -1.80 10.71 -29.00
N ALA A 106 -1.14 10.27 -30.08
CA ALA A 106 -0.72 8.88 -30.24
C ALA A 106 0.29 8.47 -29.15
N GLY A 107 1.25 9.35 -28.84
CA GLY A 107 2.20 9.18 -27.74
C GLY A 107 1.51 9.09 -26.38
N ARG A 108 0.56 10.00 -26.12
CA ARG A 108 -0.24 10.00 -24.88
C ARG A 108 -1.02 8.70 -24.71
N ARG A 109 -1.69 8.22 -25.77
CA ARG A 109 -2.41 6.92 -25.77
C ARG A 109 -1.49 5.73 -25.54
N LEU A 110 -0.25 5.79 -26.03
CA LEU A 110 0.74 4.74 -25.75
C LEU A 110 1.13 4.75 -24.26
N LEU A 111 1.44 5.92 -23.71
CA LEU A 111 1.77 6.08 -22.29
C LEU A 111 0.62 5.64 -21.38
N GLU A 112 -0.62 5.97 -21.72
CA GLU A 112 -1.81 5.51 -20.98
C GLU A 112 -1.92 3.97 -20.97
N ARG A 113 -1.67 3.31 -22.11
CA ARG A 113 -1.65 1.85 -22.19
C ARG A 113 -0.52 1.24 -21.38
N GLN A 114 0.67 1.84 -21.42
CA GLN A 114 1.81 1.41 -20.61
C GLN A 114 1.50 1.56 -19.11
N LEU A 115 0.93 2.69 -18.70
CA LEU A 115 0.52 2.95 -17.32
C LEU A 115 -0.56 1.97 -16.85
N ALA A 116 -1.55 1.67 -17.69
CA ALA A 116 -2.57 0.68 -17.36
C ALA A 116 -1.95 -0.73 -17.18
N SER A 117 -0.97 -1.09 -18.01
CA SER A 117 -0.25 -2.37 -17.91
C SER A 117 0.63 -2.44 -16.65
N THR A 118 1.38 -1.38 -16.33
CA THR A 118 2.19 -1.33 -15.10
C THR A 118 1.31 -1.36 -13.85
N ARG A 119 0.19 -0.63 -13.83
CA ARG A 119 -0.79 -0.69 -12.73
C ARG A 119 -1.34 -2.10 -12.50
N ARG A 120 -1.70 -2.83 -13.56
CA ARG A 120 -2.15 -4.23 -13.43
C ARG A 120 -1.07 -5.14 -12.85
N ARG A 121 0.18 -4.99 -13.30
CA ARG A 121 1.32 -5.76 -12.77
C ARG A 121 1.58 -5.46 -11.30
N LEU A 122 1.49 -4.19 -10.90
CA LEU A 122 1.63 -3.80 -9.50
C LEU A 122 0.53 -4.42 -8.63
N ALA A 123 -0.73 -4.30 -9.05
CA ALA A 123 -1.86 -4.88 -8.32
C ALA A 123 -1.73 -6.41 -8.16
N GLN A 124 -1.25 -7.11 -9.20
CA GLN A 124 -0.98 -8.54 -9.12
C GLN A 124 0.14 -8.85 -8.11
N ALA A 125 1.24 -8.10 -8.16
CA ALA A 125 2.36 -8.30 -7.24
C ALA A 125 1.97 -8.02 -5.78
N GLU A 126 1.12 -7.00 -5.54
CA GLU A 126 0.56 -6.71 -4.21
C GLU A 126 -0.32 -7.86 -3.71
N ALA A 127 -1.16 -8.44 -4.57
CA ALA A 127 -1.98 -9.61 -4.22
C ALA A 127 -1.13 -10.86 -3.92
N ASP A 128 -0.09 -11.10 -4.73
CA ASP A 128 0.83 -12.21 -4.54
C ASP A 128 1.62 -12.07 -3.22
N LEU A 129 2.07 -10.85 -2.90
CA LEU A 129 2.74 -10.55 -1.65
C LEU A 129 1.82 -10.75 -0.45
N ALA A 130 0.57 -10.26 -0.51
CA ALA A 130 -0.41 -10.46 0.55
C ALA A 130 -0.70 -11.96 0.81
N LEU A 131 -0.77 -12.76 -0.26
CA LEU A 131 -0.94 -14.21 -0.14
C LEU A 131 0.31 -14.89 0.44
N ALA A 132 1.51 -14.43 0.09
CA ALA A 132 2.76 -14.92 0.64
C ALA A 132 2.87 -14.62 2.15
N ASP A 133 2.48 -13.40 2.56
CA ASP A 133 2.45 -12.99 3.97
C ASP A 133 1.48 -13.85 4.78
N GLN A 134 0.24 -14.04 4.28
CA GLN A 134 -0.74 -14.93 4.93
C GLN A 134 -0.22 -16.38 5.08
N ARG A 135 0.48 -16.90 4.05
CA ARG A 135 1.10 -18.24 4.12
C ARG A 135 2.23 -18.29 5.14
N ALA A 136 3.06 -17.25 5.22
CA ALA A 136 4.14 -17.15 6.18
C ALA A 136 3.58 -17.09 7.61
N GLU A 137 2.59 -16.24 7.86
CA GLU A 137 1.89 -16.14 9.14
C GLU A 137 1.27 -17.47 9.55
N ALA A 138 0.56 -18.15 8.64
CA ALA A 138 -0.04 -19.45 8.91
C ALA A 138 1.02 -20.51 9.27
N LYS A 139 2.18 -20.49 8.61
CA LYS A 139 3.29 -21.40 8.90
C LYS A 139 3.91 -21.11 10.27
N VAL A 140 4.12 -19.84 10.60
CA VAL A 140 4.62 -19.41 11.92
C VAL A 140 3.63 -19.79 13.02
N ALA A 141 2.35 -19.48 12.86
CA ALA A 141 1.30 -19.89 13.79
C ALA A 141 1.23 -21.41 13.97
N GLY A 142 1.43 -22.18 12.89
CA GLY A 142 1.52 -23.64 12.95
C GLY A 142 2.73 -24.14 13.76
N ARG A 143 3.89 -23.47 13.66
CA ARG A 143 5.06 -23.79 14.51
C ARG A 143 4.86 -23.38 15.95
N ILE A 144 4.25 -22.22 16.21
CA ILE A 144 3.92 -21.78 17.57
C ILE A 144 3.04 -22.83 18.26
N ARG A 145 1.93 -23.26 17.62
CA ARG A 145 1.05 -24.29 18.18
C ARG A 145 1.75 -25.63 18.46
N GLU A 146 2.68 -26.05 17.60
CA GLU A 146 3.46 -27.27 17.84
C GLU A 146 4.44 -27.08 19.01
N LEU A 147 5.09 -25.93 19.12
CA LEU A 147 5.97 -25.64 20.26
C LEU A 147 5.17 -25.56 21.57
N GLU A 148 3.98 -24.97 21.54
CA GLU A 148 3.07 -24.91 22.70
C GLU A 148 2.64 -26.32 23.13
N SER A 149 2.27 -27.20 22.20
CA SER A 149 1.89 -28.58 22.55
C SER A 149 3.07 -29.39 23.08
N LEU A 150 4.28 -29.21 22.53
CA LEU A 150 5.49 -29.83 23.06
C LEU A 150 5.81 -29.30 24.47
N LEU A 151 5.65 -28.00 24.70
CA LEU A 151 5.85 -27.40 26.02
C LEU A 151 4.86 -27.97 27.04
N GLU A 152 3.59 -28.11 26.66
CA GLU A 152 2.54 -28.68 27.51
C GLU A 152 2.82 -30.15 27.88
N VAL A 153 3.40 -30.94 26.97
CA VAL A 153 3.81 -32.33 27.25
C VAL A 153 5.06 -32.40 28.13
N LEU A 154 6.04 -31.53 27.90
CA LEU A 154 7.33 -31.58 28.60
C LEU A 154 7.30 -30.94 29.99
N GLN A 155 6.45 -29.92 30.21
CA GLN A 155 6.35 -29.21 31.49
C GLN A 155 6.03 -30.13 32.67
N PRO A 156 5.02 -31.02 32.61
CA PRO A 156 4.70 -31.94 33.71
C PRO A 156 5.84 -32.92 33.99
N ALA A 157 6.50 -33.45 32.96
CA ALA A 157 7.61 -34.37 33.13
C ALA A 157 8.81 -33.69 33.80
N ALA A 158 9.13 -32.47 33.38
CA ALA A 158 10.20 -31.68 33.96
C ALA A 158 9.90 -31.25 35.41
N THR A 159 8.68 -30.81 35.71
CA THR A 159 8.28 -30.44 37.08
C THR A 159 8.26 -31.65 38.00
N THR A 160 7.75 -32.80 37.54
CA THR A 160 7.72 -34.04 38.34
C THR A 160 9.13 -34.56 38.62
N ALA A 161 10.03 -34.51 37.64
CA ALA A 161 11.43 -34.88 37.83
C ALA A 161 12.14 -33.94 38.82
N ALA A 162 11.89 -32.63 38.73
CA ALA A 162 12.46 -31.65 39.65
C ALA A 162 11.92 -31.81 41.08
N THR A 163 10.62 -32.03 41.26
CA THR A 163 10.02 -32.23 42.59
C THR A 163 10.46 -33.55 43.23
N ALA A 164 10.60 -34.62 42.45
CA ALA A 164 11.17 -35.89 42.92
C ALA A 164 12.60 -35.71 43.43
N ALA A 165 13.46 -35.02 42.68
CA ALA A 165 14.84 -34.75 43.09
C ALA A 165 14.92 -33.92 44.38
N ILE A 166 14.10 -32.87 44.51
CA ILE A 166 14.02 -32.05 45.72
C ILE A 166 13.54 -32.87 46.93
N SER A 167 12.56 -33.77 46.72
CA SER A 167 12.03 -34.65 47.76
C SER A 167 13.08 -35.66 48.24
N ASP A 168 13.79 -36.30 47.31
CA ASP A 168 14.87 -37.26 47.63
C ASP A 168 15.99 -36.59 48.44
N GLU A 169 16.39 -35.38 48.05
CA GLU A 169 17.40 -34.61 48.77
C GLU A 169 16.92 -34.18 50.17
N SER A 170 15.65 -33.77 50.30
CA SER A 170 15.05 -33.45 51.58
C SER A 170 14.95 -34.66 52.52
N HIS A 171 14.60 -35.84 51.98
CA HIS A 171 14.58 -37.09 52.74
C HIS A 171 15.99 -37.51 53.19
N ALA A 172 17.00 -37.36 52.32
CA ALA A 172 18.39 -37.64 52.68
C ALA A 172 18.85 -36.74 53.83
N VAL A 173 18.62 -35.43 53.76
CA VAL A 173 18.96 -34.48 54.83
C VAL A 173 18.22 -34.83 56.13
N GLY A 174 16.92 -35.11 56.05
CA GLY A 174 16.12 -35.52 57.21
C GLY A 174 16.64 -36.78 57.88
N SER A 175 17.05 -37.78 57.09
CA SER A 175 17.60 -39.05 57.61
C SER A 175 18.92 -38.84 58.36
N VAL A 176 19.81 -37.98 57.85
CA VAL A 176 21.08 -37.62 58.51
C VAL A 176 20.79 -36.91 59.83
N GLN A 177 19.84 -35.96 59.83
CA GLN A 177 19.51 -35.17 61.00
C GLN A 177 18.85 -36.02 62.11
N GLN A 178 18.00 -36.98 61.72
CA GLN A 178 17.44 -37.96 62.65
C GLN A 178 18.50 -38.89 63.24
N ALA A 179 19.41 -39.44 62.41
CA ALA A 179 20.50 -40.27 62.88
C ALA A 179 21.41 -39.50 63.87
N GLN A 180 21.66 -38.22 63.60
CA GLN A 180 22.44 -37.35 64.48
C GLN A 180 21.72 -37.09 65.81
N GLN A 181 20.40 -36.87 65.80
CA GLN A 181 19.58 -36.76 67.02
C GLN A 181 19.57 -38.05 67.84
N GLU A 182 19.43 -39.21 67.19
CA GLU A 182 19.51 -40.50 67.88
C GLU A 182 20.88 -40.73 68.51
N GLN A 183 21.96 -40.38 67.82
CA GLN A 183 23.33 -40.49 68.34
C GLN A 183 23.56 -39.56 69.53
N LEU A 184 23.12 -38.30 69.45
CA LEU A 184 23.16 -37.37 70.58
C LEU A 184 22.32 -37.87 71.76
N GLY A 185 21.14 -38.44 71.49
CA GLY A 185 20.29 -39.06 72.51
C GLY A 185 20.94 -40.27 73.18
N ARG A 186 21.65 -41.12 72.43
CA ARG A 186 22.43 -42.24 72.97
C ARG A 186 23.58 -41.74 73.85
N LEU A 187 24.37 -40.78 73.36
CA LEU A 187 25.45 -40.17 74.14
C LEU A 187 24.94 -39.50 75.41
N ALA A 188 23.82 -38.78 75.35
CA ALA A 188 23.19 -38.19 76.52
C ALA A 188 22.76 -39.25 77.55
N LYS A 189 22.15 -40.36 77.10
CA LYS A 189 21.80 -41.50 77.96
C LYS A 189 23.04 -42.14 78.59
N GLU A 190 24.09 -42.38 77.81
CA GLU A 190 25.37 -42.90 78.34
C GLU A 190 26.00 -41.96 79.37
N LEU A 191 25.96 -40.65 79.11
CA LEU A 191 26.50 -39.65 80.02
C LEU A 191 25.70 -39.61 81.34
N VAL A 192 24.38 -39.73 81.28
CA VAL A 192 23.51 -39.88 82.46
C VAL A 192 23.80 -41.17 83.23
N VAL A 193 23.94 -42.31 82.55
CA VAL A 193 24.30 -43.58 83.20
C VAL A 193 25.67 -43.45 83.88
N ARG A 194 26.64 -42.85 83.21
CA ARG A 194 28.01 -42.68 83.71
C ARG A 194 28.07 -41.72 84.91
N THR A 195 27.30 -40.63 84.91
CA THR A 195 27.21 -39.73 86.07
C THR A 195 26.49 -40.37 87.25
N LEU A 196 25.39 -41.10 87.03
CA LEU A 196 24.70 -41.85 88.08
C LEU A 196 25.59 -42.96 88.69
N SER A 197 26.41 -43.61 87.86
CA SER A 197 27.43 -44.58 88.29
C SER A 197 28.52 -43.92 89.15
N TYR A 198 28.91 -42.69 88.81
CA TYR A 198 29.91 -41.93 89.57
C TYR A 198 29.36 -41.43 90.91
N THR A 199 28.08 -41.04 90.98
CA THR A 199 27.42 -40.62 92.24
C THR A 199 27.02 -41.78 93.16
N SER A 200 26.98 -43.02 92.65
CA SER A 200 26.75 -44.23 93.44
C SER A 200 28.05 -44.93 93.88
N ALA A 201 29.21 -44.42 93.45
CA ALA A 201 30.49 -44.87 93.98
C ALA A 201 30.64 -44.43 95.46
N PRO A 202 30.95 -45.34 96.41
CA PRO A 202 31.14 -44.98 97.81
C PRO A 202 32.31 -43.98 97.93
N PRO A 203 32.29 -43.08 98.93
CA PRO A 203 33.35 -42.08 99.06
C PRO A 203 34.68 -42.80 99.26
N HIS A 204 35.56 -42.73 98.26
CA HIS A 204 36.94 -43.19 98.39
C HIS A 204 37.58 -42.47 99.58
N GLN A 205 38.29 -43.24 100.41
CA GLN A 205 38.98 -42.82 101.64
C GLN A 205 40.11 -41.79 101.44
N SER A 206 40.16 -41.09 100.30
CA SER A 206 41.14 -40.04 100.00
C SER A 206 40.89 -38.75 100.78
N GLY A 207 39.63 -38.47 101.19
CA GLY A 207 39.28 -37.28 101.98
C GLY A 207 39.76 -37.30 103.44
N ARG A 208 39.97 -38.48 104.04
CA ARG A 208 40.48 -38.59 105.42
C ARG A 208 41.99 -38.40 105.52
N ARG A 209 42.75 -38.70 104.45
CA ARG A 209 44.21 -38.53 104.45
C ARG A 209 44.63 -37.06 104.30
N LEU A 210 43.89 -36.24 103.54
CA LEU A 210 44.17 -34.80 103.43
C LEU A 210 43.87 -34.04 104.73
N ALA A 211 42.81 -34.39 105.45
CA ALA A 211 42.46 -33.75 106.73
C ALA A 211 43.51 -34.04 107.83
N GLN A 212 44.04 -35.28 107.89
CA GLN A 212 45.09 -35.65 108.85
C GLN A 212 46.46 -35.02 108.51
N GLN A 213 46.76 -34.80 107.22
CA GLN A 213 47.98 -34.12 106.78
C GLN A 213 47.93 -32.61 107.06
N GLN A 214 46.77 -31.97 106.92
CA GLN A 214 46.57 -30.54 107.22
C GLN A 214 46.57 -30.22 108.73
N GLN A 215 46.23 -31.19 109.58
CA GLN A 215 46.30 -31.02 111.05
C GLN A 215 47.74 -31.16 111.58
N ARG A 216 48.59 -31.94 110.90
CA ARG A 216 50.02 -32.07 111.22
C ARG A 216 50.85 -30.86 110.77
N SER A 217 50.48 -30.19 109.67
CA SER A 217 51.15 -28.97 109.22
C SER A 217 50.76 -27.72 110.03
N ARG A 218 49.58 -27.68 110.65
CA ARG A 218 49.20 -26.59 111.57
C ARG A 218 49.98 -26.56 112.89
N LEU A 219 50.51 -27.70 113.35
CA LEU A 219 51.37 -27.77 114.54
C LEU A 219 52.87 -27.54 114.24
N ALA A 220 53.27 -27.48 112.96
CA ALA A 220 54.65 -27.20 112.54
C ALA A 220 54.90 -25.72 112.16
N ILE A 221 53.86 -24.92 111.88
CA ILE A 221 54.00 -23.53 111.40
C ILE A 221 53.93 -22.50 112.55
N HIS A 222 54.04 -22.93 113.81
CA HIS A 222 54.24 -22.01 114.94
C HIS A 222 55.72 -21.68 115.22
N ARG A 223 56.65 -22.11 114.35
CA ARG A 223 58.09 -21.89 114.52
C ARG A 223 58.81 -20.99 113.51
N ASP A 224 58.17 -20.53 112.43
CA ASP A 224 58.81 -19.57 111.51
C ASP A 224 57.87 -18.43 111.12
N ARG A 225 57.77 -17.46 112.04
CA ARG A 225 57.51 -16.06 111.69
C ARG A 225 58.80 -15.51 111.06
N ARG A 226 58.71 -14.92 109.86
CA ARG A 226 59.15 -13.55 109.52
C ARG A 226 59.40 -13.39 108.00
N PHE A 227 59.02 -12.20 107.49
CA PHE A 227 59.27 -11.64 106.15
C PHE A 227 58.54 -12.32 104.98
N GLY A 228 57.83 -11.67 104.06
CA GLY A 228 57.56 -10.27 103.69
C GLY A 228 56.97 -10.37 102.27
N SER A 229 55.67 -10.13 102.06
CA SER A 229 55.03 -8.88 101.61
C SER A 229 55.32 -8.43 100.16
N ARG A 230 54.19 -8.18 99.44
CA ARG A 230 53.98 -7.38 98.19
C ARG A 230 54.25 -8.09 96.85
N GLY A 231 53.44 -7.96 95.79
CA GLY A 231 52.25 -7.17 95.42
C GLY A 231 51.69 -7.72 94.08
N ARG A 232 50.36 -7.71 93.86
CA ARG A 232 49.56 -6.83 92.96
C ARG A 232 49.92 -6.79 91.46
N GLY A 233 48.87 -6.90 90.64
CA GLY A 233 48.76 -6.47 89.23
C GLY A 233 47.90 -7.49 88.44
N GLU A 234 46.63 -7.26 88.07
CA GLU A 234 46.14 -6.36 86.97
C GLU A 234 46.84 -6.70 85.64
N SER A 235 46.22 -6.78 84.45
CA SER A 235 44.90 -6.39 83.89
C SER A 235 44.97 -6.68 82.38
N ALA A 236 43.80 -6.63 81.69
CA ALA A 236 43.65 -6.19 80.28
C ALA A 236 44.28 -7.10 79.21
N ASP A 237 44.00 -7.05 77.91
CA ASP A 237 42.97 -6.53 76.99
C ASP A 237 43.36 -7.15 75.61
N GLU A 238 42.57 -6.88 74.57
CA GLU A 238 42.87 -6.92 73.11
C GLU A 238 41.89 -7.81 72.35
N HIS A 239 40.80 -7.19 71.86
CA HIS A 239 40.63 -6.61 70.50
C HIS A 239 40.19 -7.66 69.49
#